data_AF-A0A8R7PN42-F1
#
_entry.id   AF-A0A8R7PN42-F1
#
_cell.length_a   1.000
_cell.length_b   1.000
_cell.length_c   1.000
_cell.angle_alpha   90.00
_cell.angle_beta   90.00
_cell.angle_gamma   90.00
#
_symmetry.space_group_name_H-M   'P 1'
#
loop_
_entity.id
_entity.type
_entity.pdbx_description
1 polymer ?
#
loop_
_entity_poly.entity_id
_entity_poly.type
_entity_poly.pdbx_seq_one_letter_code
_entity_poly.pdbx_strand_id
1 'polypeptide(L)' 'MRNVTVGIEMFDCSICSKPLSPPIFQCSKGNSICSPCRDKLLESGRTATQRCHVMDRVVDNILVPCKYHPRCDRKVPYY' A
#
# COMPACT_ATOMS: atom_id res chain seq x y z
N MET A 1 8.52 -7.35 -21.95
CA MET A 1 7.86 -6.65 -20.83
C MET A 1 7.33 -5.33 -21.35
N ARG A 2 6.08 -4.95 -21.05
CA ARG A 2 5.59 -3.60 -21.37
C ARG A 2 6.06 -2.67 -20.25
N ASN A 3 6.63 -1.52 -20.60
CA ASN A 3 7.02 -0.52 -19.62
C ASN A 3 5.79 0.26 -19.18
N VAL A 4 5.56 0.36 -17.88
CA VAL A 4 4.47 1.12 -17.27
C VAL A 4 5.09 2.01 -16.19
N THR A 5 4.71 3.29 -16.19
CA THR A 5 5.07 4.25 -15.13
C THR A 5 3.86 4.46 -14.25
N VAL A 6 4.03 4.32 -12.94
CA VAL A 6 2.97 4.51 -11.93
C VAL A 6 3.49 5.46 -10.86
N GLY A 7 2.65 6.41 -10.43
CA GLY A 7 2.96 7.29 -9.31
C GLY A 7 3.01 6.49 -8.00
N ILE A 8 4.06 6.68 -7.21
CA ILE A 8 4.28 5.92 -5.97
C ILE A 8 3.23 6.25 -4.90
N GLU A 9 2.68 7.46 -4.96
CA GLU A 9 1.61 7.95 -4.09
C GLU A 9 0.29 7.17 -4.26
N MET A 10 0.11 6.45 -5.37
CA MET A 10 -1.03 5.54 -5.55
C MET A 10 -1.01 4.37 -4.57
N PHE A 11 0.13 4.10 -3.94
CA PHE A 11 0.32 3.04 -2.97
C PHE A 11 0.41 3.57 -1.54
N ASP A 12 0.02 4.82 -1.29
CA ASP A 12 -0.09 5.38 0.06
C ASP A 12 -1.51 5.20 0.63
N CYS A 13 -1.59 5.02 1.94
CA CYS A 13 -2.84 4.96 2.66
C CYS A 13 -3.59 6.30 2.57
N SER A 14 -4.86 6.27 2.15
CA SER A 14 -5.66 7.48 1.96
C SER A 14 -5.97 8.26 3.26
N ILE A 15 -5.56 7.76 4.43
CA ILE A 15 -5.84 8.34 5.74
C ILE A 15 -4.57 8.92 6.38
N CYS A 16 -3.44 8.21 6.31
CA CYS A 16 -2.20 8.63 6.97
C CYS A 16 -1.07 8.96 6.01
N SER A 17 -1.28 8.81 4.70
CA SER A 17 -0.29 9.08 3.64
C SER A 17 1.02 8.32 3.83
N LYS A 18 1.00 7.19 4.54
CA LYS A 18 2.13 6.27 4.65
C LYS A 18 2.00 5.16 3.60
N PRO A 19 3.11 4.58 3.13
CA PRO A 19 3.10 3.44 2.24
C PRO A 19 2.19 2.33 2.75
N LEU A 20 1.39 1.76 1.86
CA LEU A 20 0.59 0.59 2.13
C LEU A 20 1.48 -0.64 2.26
N SER A 21 1.17 -1.50 3.21
CA SER A 21 1.72 -2.84 3.35
C SER A 21 0.57 -3.83 3.60
N PRO A 22 0.67 -5.08 3.11
CA PRO A 22 -0.33 -6.09 3.42
C PRO A 22 -0.47 -6.32 4.94
N PRO A 23 -1.71 -6.53 5.45
CA PRO A 23 -2.97 -6.53 4.71
C PRO A 23 -3.49 -5.12 4.39
N ILE A 24 -3.87 -4.92 3.12
CA ILE A 24 -4.45 -3.69 2.59
C ILE A 24 -5.97 -3.83 2.55
N PHE A 25 -6.69 -2.80 2.97
CA PHE A 25 -8.15 -2.76 2.97
C PHE A 25 -8.66 -1.68 2.02
N GLN A 26 -9.89 -1.83 1.55
CA GLN A 26 -10.59 -0.85 0.73
C GLN A 26 -11.88 -0.43 1.43
N CYS A 27 -12.14 0.87 1.52
CA CYS A 27 -13.42 1.37 2.03
C CYS A 27 -14.50 1.35 0.94
N SER A 28 -15.77 1.58 1.32
CA SER A 28 -16.89 1.63 0.37
C SER A 28 -16.75 2.64 -0.79
N LYS A 29 -15.90 3.66 -0.62
CA LYS A 29 -15.60 4.65 -1.67
C LYS A 29 -14.46 4.23 -2.61
N GLY A 30 -13.88 3.06 -2.39
CA GLY A 30 -12.78 2.53 -3.21
C GLY A 30 -11.38 2.92 -2.74
N ASN A 31 -11.24 3.70 -1.66
CA ASN A 31 -9.92 4.13 -1.17
C ASN A 31 -9.20 2.99 -0.45
N SER A 32 -7.90 2.84 -0.73
CA SER A 32 -7.02 1.90 -0.03
C SER A 32 -6.53 2.46 1.30
N ILE A 33 -6.62 1.65 2.35
CA ILE A 33 -6.26 1.99 3.72
C ILE A 33 -5.38 0.89 4.32
N CYS A 34 -4.42 1.27 5.17
CA CYS A 34 -3.59 0.33 5.92
C CYS A 34 -4.33 -0.23 7.14
N SER A 35 -3.87 -1.38 7.66
CA SER A 35 -4.48 -2.02 8.84
C SER A 35 -4.65 -1.07 10.04
N PRO A 36 -3.64 -0.27 10.46
CA PRO A 36 -3.82 0.62 11.61
C PRO A 36 -4.92 1.67 11.40
N CYS A 37 -5.09 2.18 10.17
CA CYS A 37 -6.16 3.13 9.86
C CYS A 37 -7.51 2.45 9.76
N ARG A 38 -7.58 1.20 9.27
CA ARG A 38 -8.79 0.38 9.30
C ARG A 38 -9.27 0.20 10.74
N ASP A 39 -8.39 -0.20 11.64
CA ASP A 39 -8.77 -0.51 13.02
C ASP A 39 -9.35 0.73 13.73
N LYS A 40 -8.74 1.91 13.52
CA LYS A 40 -9.28 3.20 13.98
C LYS A 40 -10.65 3.54 13.39
N LEU A 41 -10.92 3.19 12.13
CA LEU A 41 -12.24 3.39 11.53
C LEU A 41 -13.30 2.49 12.16
N LEU A 42 -12.96 1.23 12.46
CA LEU A 42 -13.86 0.31 13.15
C LEU A 42 -14.23 0.82 14.54
N GLU A 43 -13.25 1.32 15.30
CA GLU A 43 -13.49 1.97 16.60
C GLU A 43 -14.43 3.18 16.49
N SER A 44 -14.40 3.90 15.36
CA SER A 44 -15.29 5.04 15.09
C SER A 44 -16.70 4.64 14.57
N GLY A 45 -17.03 3.35 14.54
CA GLY A 45 -18.31 2.84 14.04
C GLY A 45 -18.44 2.83 12.51
N ARG A 46 -17.34 3.09 11.78
CA ARG A 46 -17.31 3.01 10.31
C ARG A 46 -16.84 1.62 9.89
N THR A 47 -17.77 0.77 9.48
CA THR A 47 -17.53 -0.67 9.30
C THR A 47 -17.33 -1.13 7.86
N ALA A 48 -17.64 -0.30 6.86
CA ALA A 48 -17.59 -0.69 5.45
C ALA A 48 -16.15 -0.69 4.90
N THR A 49 -15.36 -1.67 5.33
CA THR A 49 -14.02 -1.95 4.80
C THR A 49 -13.86 -3.44 4.51
N GLN A 50 -13.19 -3.77 3.42
CA GLN A 50 -12.93 -5.15 2.99
C GLN A 50 -11.47 -5.31 2.61
N ARG A 51 -10.88 -6.49 2.86
CA ARG A 51 -9.49 -6.74 2.47
C ARG A 51 -9.37 -6.74 0.95
N CYS A 52 -8.39 -6.02 0.42
CA CYS A 52 -8.13 -5.92 -1.01
C CYS A 52 -6.96 -6.83 -1.41
N HIS A 53 -7.26 -8.10 -1.68
CA HIS A 53 -6.25 -9.10 -2.09
C HIS A 53 -5.52 -8.76 -3.39
N VAL A 54 -6.12 -7.92 -4.25
CA VAL A 54 -5.44 -7.41 -5.45
C VAL A 54 -4.33 -6.44 -5.05
N MET A 55 -4.62 -5.48 -4.17
CA MET A 55 -3.62 -4.52 -3.72
C MET A 55 -2.52 -5.17 -2.87
N ASP A 56 -2.87 -6.18 -2.06
CA ASP A 56 -1.86 -7.00 -1.37
C ASP A 56 -0.82 -7.53 -2.38
N ARG A 57 -1.29 -8.20 -3.44
CA ARG A 57 -0.43 -8.77 -4.49
C ARG A 57 0.32 -7.71 -5.28
N VAL A 58 -0.30 -6.58 -5.59
CA VAL A 58 0.35 -5.49 -6.32
C VAL A 58 1.52 -4.99 -5.50
N VAL A 59 1.29 -4.58 -4.25
CA VAL A 59 2.32 -4.00 -3.39
C VAL A 59 3.45 -4.98 -3.06
N ASP A 60 3.14 -6.27 -2.85
CA ASP A 60 4.16 -7.32 -2.67
C ASP A 60 5.10 -7.48 -3.88
N ASN A 61 4.67 -7.07 -5.07
CA ASN A 61 5.46 -7.17 -6.31
C ASN A 61 6.11 -5.84 -6.72
N ILE A 62 5.99 -4.78 -5.91
CA ILE A 62 6.70 -3.51 -6.16
C ILE A 62 8.08 -3.59 -5.49
N LEU A 63 9.10 -3.63 -6.32
CA LEU A 63 10.49 -3.64 -5.89
C LEU A 63 11.17 -2.32 -6.27
N VAL A 64 11.69 -1.61 -5.27
CA VAL A 64 12.39 -0.33 -5.44
C VAL A 64 13.90 -0.50 -5.25
N PRO A 65 14.75 0.32 -5.90
CA PRO A 65 16.18 0.35 -5.62
C PRO A 65 16.45 0.64 -4.14
N CYS A 66 17.38 -0.08 -3.54
CA CYS A 66 17.78 0.18 -2.16
C CYS A 66 18.36 1.59 -2.02
N LYS A 67 17.76 2.41 -1.14
CA LYS A 67 18.16 3.80 -0.90
C LYS A 67 19.43 3.95 -0.06
N TYR A 68 19.81 2.92 0.70
CA TYR A 68 20.80 3.04 1.79
C TYR A 68 22.26 2.77 1.38
N HIS A 69 22.53 2.36 0.14
CA HIS A 69 23.91 2.16 -0.31
C HIS A 69 24.08 2.56 -1.79
N PRO A 70 25.06 3.44 -2.11
CA PRO A 70 25.31 3.89 -3.48
C PRO A 70 25.70 2.78 -4.48
N ARG A 71 25.90 1.55 -4.01
CA ARG A 71 26.24 0.35 -4.79
C ARG A 71 25.31 -0.84 -4.49
N CYS A 72 24.12 -0.57 -3.97
CA CYS A 72 23.18 -1.64 -3.66
C CYS A 72 22.34 -1.96 -4.90
N ASP A 73 22.74 -3.00 -5.63
CA ASP A 73 21.95 -3.54 -6.76
C ASP A 73 20.73 -4.36 -6.30
N ARG A 74 20.53 -4.50 -4.98
CA ARG A 74 19.37 -5.19 -4.43
C ARG A 74 18.14 -4.31 -4.60
N LYS A 75 17.06 -4.93 -5.08
CA LYS A 75 15.74 -4.35 -5.01
C LYS A 75 15.06 -4.82 -3.72
N VAL A 76 14.42 -3.90 -3.02
CA VAL A 76 13.71 -4.16 -1.77
C VAL A 76 12.20 -3.93 -1.97
N PRO A 77 11.33 -4.55 -1.15
CA PRO A 77 9.92 -4.20 -1.14
C PRO A 77 9.72 -2.69 -0.98
N TYR A 78 8.65 -2.18 -1.58
CA TYR A 78 8.32 -0.77 -1.55
C TYR A 78 8.03 -0.22 -0.15
N TYR A 79 7.46 -1.05 0.73
CA TYR A 79 6.92 -0.67 2.04
C TYR A 79 7.84 -1.00 3.22
#